data_AF-A0A2D6XNI7-F1
#
_entry.id   AF-A0A2D6XNI7-F1
#
_cell.length_a   1.000
_cell.length_b   1.000
_cell.length_c   1.000
_cell.angle_alpha   90.00
_cell.angle_beta   90.00
_cell.angle_gamma   90.00
#
_symmetry.space_group_name_H-M   'P 1'
#
loop_
_entity.id
_entity.type
_entity.pdbx_description
1 polymer ?
#
loop_
_entity_poly.entity_id
_entity_poly.type
_entity_poly.pdbx_seq_one_letter_code
_entity_poly.pdbx_strand_id
1 'polypeptide(L)' 'MLGKIEILAVILILVLLFYFVISFGAGAFSKKEVNSRTKKYLKSVNILLSVIAVVGVVLVLFL' A
#
# COMPACT_ATOMS: atom_id res chain seq x y z
N MET A 1 -10.57 23.36 0.36
CA MET A 1 -9.95 22.38 1.28
C MET A 1 -10.59 21.04 0.98
N LEU A 2 -9.81 19.97 0.89
CA LEU A 2 -10.38 18.64 0.63
C LEU A 2 -11.27 18.23 1.81
N GLY A 3 -12.45 17.70 1.50
CA GLY A 3 -13.35 17.15 2.50
C GLY A 3 -12.82 15.84 3.09
N LYS A 4 -13.32 15.42 4.27
CA LYS A 4 -12.90 14.17 4.94
C LYS A 4 -12.97 12.95 4.00
N ILE A 5 -14.04 12.85 3.22
CA ILE A 5 -14.24 11.76 2.24
C ILE A 5 -13.22 11.83 1.10
N GLU A 6 -12.90 13.02 0.62
CA GLU A 6 -11.90 13.21 -0.44
C GLU A 6 -10.49 12.86 0.06
N ILE A 7 -10.17 13.23 1.30
CA ILE A 7 -8.90 12.87 1.95
C ILE A 7 -8.79 11.34 2.08
N LEU A 8 -9.84 10.66 2.53
CA LEU A 8 -9.89 9.19 2.57
C LEU A 8 -9.67 8.57 1.19
N ALA A 9 -10.35 9.10 0.17
CA ALA A 9 -10.19 8.62 -1.20
C ALA A 9 -8.74 8.78 -1.70
N VAL A 10 -8.12 9.93 -1.46
CA VAL A 10 -6.72 10.19 -1.83
C VAL A 10 -5.76 9.25 -1.11
N ILE A 11 -5.94 9.02 0.19
CA ILE A 11 -5.11 8.08 0.96
C ILE A 11 -5.22 6.67 0.39
N LEU A 12 -6.44 6.19 0.15
CA LEU A 12 -6.65 4.84 -0.40
C LEU A 12 -6.06 4.70 -1.80
N ILE A 13 -6.24 5.69 -2.67
CA ILE A 13 -5.64 5.71 -4.02
C ILE A 13 -4.12 5.67 -3.92
N LEU A 14 -3.50 6.47 -3.05
CA LEU A 14 -2.05 6.48 -2.86
C LEU A 14 -1.53 5.13 -2.36
N VAL A 15 -2.17 4.55 -1.34
CA VAL A 15 -1.77 3.23 -0.81
C VAL A 15 -1.85 2.16 -1.91
N LEU A 16 -2.92 2.17 -2.72
CA LEU A 16 -3.07 1.25 -3.84
C LEU A 16 -2.01 1.48 -4.92
N LEU A 17 -1.70 2.72 -5.26
CA LEU A 17 -0.64 3.04 -6.21
C LEU A 17 0.73 2.56 -5.72
N PHE A 18 1.06 2.78 -4.45
CA PHE A 18 2.28 2.25 -3.85
C PHE A 18 2.33 0.73 -3.91
N TYR A 19 1.23 0.06 -3.57
CA TYR A 19 1.13 -1.39 -3.69
C TYR A 19 1.42 -1.87 -5.11
N PHE A 20 0.81 -1.25 -6.12
CA PHE A 20 1.02 -1.60 -7.52
C PHE A 20 2.46 -1.38 -7.96
N VAL A 21 3.03 -0.19 -7.71
CA VAL A 21 4.40 0.15 -8.11
C VAL A 21 5.43 -0.79 -7.47
N ILE A 22 5.28 -1.08 -6.17
CA ILE A 22 6.21 -1.96 -5.45
C ILE A 22 6.08 -3.41 -5.92
N SER A 23 4.84 -3.90 -6.10
CA SER A 23 4.60 -5.26 -6.57
C SER A 23 5.14 -5.45 -7.99
N PHE A 24 4.95 -4.45 -8.86
CA PHE A 24 5.46 -4.47 -10.22
C PHE A 24 6.99 -4.41 -10.25
N GLY A 25 7.60 -3.49 -9.49
CA GLY A 25 9.06 -3.34 -9.39
C GLY A 25 9.77 -4.56 -8.79
N ALA A 26 9.11 -5.31 -7.91
CA ALA A 26 9.64 -6.53 -7.33
C ALA A 26 9.46 -7.78 -8.22
N GLY A 27 8.89 -7.61 -9.41
CA GLY A 27 8.72 -8.71 -10.37
C GLY A 27 7.62 -9.69 -9.97
N ALA A 28 6.58 -9.26 -9.24
CA ALA A 28 5.44 -10.11 -8.89
C ALA A 28 4.74 -10.73 -10.12
N PHE A 29 4.88 -10.12 -11.30
CA PHE A 29 4.38 -10.60 -12.59
C PHE A 29 5.46 -11.22 -13.50
N SER A 30 6.70 -11.34 -13.02
CA SER A 30 7.78 -11.95 -13.80
C SER A 30 7.71 -13.47 -13.71
N LYS A 31 7.89 -14.17 -14.84
CA LYS A 31 7.94 -15.65 -14.90
C LYS A 31 9.18 -16.26 -14.21
N LYS A 32 10.14 -15.43 -13.78
CA LYS A 32 11.30 -15.87 -12.98
C LYS A 32 10.89 -15.97 -11.51
N GLU A 33 11.28 -17.06 -10.85
CA GLU A 33 11.06 -17.22 -9.41
C GLU A 33 11.62 -16.02 -8.64
N VAL A 34 10.72 -15.29 -7.98
CA VAL A 34 11.08 -14.18 -7.09
C VAL A 34 11.87 -14.77 -5.92
N ASN A 35 13.10 -14.29 -5.70
CA ASN A 35 13.95 -14.74 -4.60
C ASN A 35 13.18 -14.73 -3.26
N SER A 36 13.39 -15.75 -2.43
CA SER A 36 12.81 -15.85 -1.08
C SER A 36 12.98 -14.57 -0.24
N ARG A 37 14.09 -13.84 -0.42
CA ARG A 37 14.32 -12.53 0.21
C ARG A 37 13.34 -11.46 -0.26
N THR A 38 13.14 -11.32 -1.57
CA THR A 38 12.19 -10.38 -2.17
C THR A 38 10.75 -10.73 -1.78
N LYS A 39 10.40 -12.01 -1.70
CA LYS A 39 9.08 -12.45 -1.23
C LYS A 39 8.82 -12.07 0.23
N LYS A 40 9.82 -12.24 1.11
CA LYS A 40 9.74 -11.79 2.52
C LYS A 40 9.61 -10.26 2.60
N TYR A 41 10.41 -9.53 1.83
CA TYR A 41 10.31 -8.07 1.73
C TYR A 41 8.90 -7.62 1.31
N LEU A 42 8.36 -8.17 0.23
CA LEU A 42 7.02 -7.84 -0.25
C LEU A 42 5.94 -8.13 0.79
N LYS A 43 6.06 -9.25 1.52
CA LYS A 43 5.15 -9.55 2.64
C LYS A 43 5.21 -8.47 3.71
N SER A 44 6.42 -8.06 4.14
CA SER A 44 6.60 -7.01 5.15
C SER A 44 6.06 -5.66 4.68
N VAL A 45 6.31 -5.28 3.42
CA VAL A 45 5.81 -4.03 2.85
C VAL A 45 4.29 -4.03 2.75
N ASN A 46 3.68 -5.15 2.33
CA ASN A 46 2.22 -5.22 2.22
C ASN A 46 1.54 -5.09 3.60
N ILE A 47 2.15 -5.66 4.64
CA ILE A 47 1.70 -5.45 6.03
C ILE A 47 1.82 -3.97 6.41
N LEU A 48 2.94 -3.32 6.10
CA LEU A 48 3.15 -1.89 6.37
C LEU A 48 2.11 -1.02 5.68
N LEU A 49 1.83 -1.26 4.39
CA LEU A 49 0.81 -0.54 3.63
C LEU A 49 -0.59 -0.70 4.24
N SER A 50 -0.92 -1.91 4.71
CA SER A 50 -2.18 -2.17 5.40
C SER A 50 -2.29 -1.38 6.71
N VAL A 51 -1.21 -1.32 7.52
CA VAL A 51 -1.17 -0.51 8.75
C VAL A 51 -1.38 0.97 8.44
N ILE A 52 -0.70 1.51 7.42
CA ILE A 52 -0.85 2.91 7.02
C ILE A 52 -2.29 3.21 6.59
N ALA A 53 -2.92 2.31 5.83
CA ALA A 53 -4.31 2.46 5.43
C ALA A 53 -5.25 2.51 6.64
N VAL A 54 -5.08 1.58 7.59
CA VAL A 54 -5.91 1.53 8.80
C VAL A 54 -5.72 2.79 9.65
N VAL A 55 -4.48 3.20 9.90
CA VAL A 55 -4.18 4.42 10.67
C VAL A 55 -4.74 5.65 9.96
N GLY A 56 -4.57 5.77 8.64
CA GLY A 56 -5.12 6.87 7.85
C GLY A 56 -6.64 6.94 7.94
N VAL A 57 -7.33 5.80 7.83
CA VAL A 57 -8.79 5.73 7.98
C VAL A 57 -9.22 6.17 9.37
N VAL A 58 -8.59 5.63 10.41
CA VAL A 58 -8.86 6.00 11.81
C VAL A 58 -8.68 7.50 12.00
N LEU A 59 -7.54 8.05 11.60
CA LEU A 59 -7.26 9.47 11.76
C LEU A 59 -8.32 10.36 11.09
N VAL A 60 -8.74 10.06 9.87
CA VAL A 60 -9.73 10.89 9.17
C VAL A 60 -11.15 10.74 9.75
N LEU A 61 -11.47 9.63 10.41
CA LEU A 61 -12.75 9.50 11.13
C LEU A 61 -12.80 10.36 12.40
N PHE A 62 -11.66 10.57 13.06
CA PHE A 62 -11.55 11.33 14.31
C PHE A 62 -11.20 12.81 14.12
N LEU A 63 -10.63 13.19 12.98
CA LEU A 63 -10.32 14.58 12.59
C LEU A 63 -11.50 15.17 11.83
#